data_AF-A0A1A8PNE2-F1
#
_entry.id   AF-A0A1A8PNE2-F1
#
_cell.length_a   1.000
_cell.length_b   1.000
_cell.length_c   1.000
_cell.angle_alpha   90.00
_cell.angle_beta   90.00
_cell.angle_gamma   90.00
#
_symmetry.space_group_name_H-M   'P 1'
#
loop_
_entity.id
_entity.type
_entity.pdbx_description
1 polymer ?
#
loop_
_entity_poly.entity_id
_entity_poly.type
_entity_poly.pdbx_seq_one_letter_code
_entity_poly.pdbx_strand_id
1 'polypeptide(L)'
;TVGSLSQKPERDVLLQDFEVVESIFFPNEGSNLTPAHHYGDFRFKTYAPVAFRYFRELFGIRPDDYMYSLCNESLIELSSSGASGSLFY
;
A
#
# COMPACT_ATOMS: atom_id res chain seq x y z
N THR A 1 -3.78 0.51 -5.16
CA THR A 1 -2.36 0.36 -4.69
C THR A 1 -1.44 1.25 -5.52
N VAL A 2 -0.20 1.48 -5.07
CA VAL A 2 0.76 2.40 -5.73
C VAL A 2 0.99 2.03 -7.20
N GLY A 3 1.23 0.76 -7.54
CA GLY A 3 1.45 0.33 -8.92
C GLY A 3 0.29 0.66 -9.87
N SER A 4 -0.96 0.43 -9.45
CA SER A 4 -2.14 0.81 -10.24
C SER A 4 -2.36 2.33 -10.28
N LEU A 5 -1.99 3.04 -9.22
CA LEU A 5 -2.16 4.49 -9.13
C LEU A 5 -1.18 5.24 -10.05
N SER A 6 0.03 4.72 -10.28
CA SER A 6 0.99 5.27 -11.23
C SER A 6 0.50 5.25 -12.68
N GLN A 7 -0.52 4.44 -13.00
CA GLN A 7 -1.15 4.42 -14.33
C GLN A 7 -2.28 5.46 -14.46
N LYS A 8 -2.79 6.01 -13.36
CA LYS A 8 -3.83 7.05 -13.36
C LYS A 8 -3.16 8.42 -13.53
N PRO A 9 -3.75 9.34 -14.32
CA PRO A 9 -3.19 10.68 -14.49
C PRO A 9 -3.02 11.40 -13.15
N GLU A 10 -2.00 12.25 -13.10
CA GLU A 10 -1.80 13.15 -11.97
C GLU A 10 -2.89 14.21 -11.92
N ARG A 11 -3.32 14.52 -10.70
CA ARG A 11 -4.30 15.58 -10.39
C ARG A 11 -4.16 15.99 -8.94
N ASP A 12 -4.62 17.19 -8.63
CA ASP A 12 -4.68 17.72 -7.28
C ASP A 12 -5.57 16.88 -6.37
N VAL A 13 -5.24 16.90 -5.07
CA VAL A 13 -6.01 16.26 -4.00
C VAL A 13 -7.24 17.10 -3.70
N LEU A 14 -8.40 16.46 -3.68
CA LEU A 14 -9.68 17.06 -3.26
C LEU A 14 -10.05 16.55 -1.87
N LEU A 15 -10.94 17.25 -1.15
CA LEU A 15 -11.37 16.84 0.20
C LEU A 15 -11.99 15.44 0.21
N GLN A 16 -12.70 15.06 -0.85
CA GLN A 16 -13.33 13.74 -0.99
C GLN A 16 -12.29 12.60 -1.05
N ASP A 17 -11.05 12.89 -1.49
CA ASP A 17 -10.01 11.86 -1.62
C ASP A 17 -9.56 11.29 -0.28
N PHE A 18 -9.79 12.01 0.82
CA PHE A 18 -9.45 11.56 2.17
C PHE A 18 -10.41 10.49 2.70
N GLU A 19 -11.60 10.36 2.11
CA GLU A 19 -12.61 9.38 2.52
C GLU A 19 -12.58 8.11 1.64
N VAL A 20 -11.82 8.12 0.53
CA VAL A 20 -11.75 7.00 -0.39
C VAL A 20 -11.03 5.81 0.23
N VAL A 21 -11.65 4.63 0.14
CA VAL A 21 -11.04 3.35 0.51
C VAL A 21 -11.18 2.38 -0.66
N GLU A 22 -10.05 1.99 -1.24
CA GLU A 22 -9.99 0.93 -2.25
C GLU A 22 -9.78 -0.42 -1.54
N SER A 23 -10.54 -1.46 -1.91
CA SER A 23 -10.38 -2.81 -1.38
C SER A 23 -10.21 -3.81 -2.52
N ILE A 24 -9.11 -4.56 -2.49
CA ILE A 24 -8.78 -5.60 -3.47
C ILE A 24 -8.73 -6.94 -2.75
N PHE A 25 -9.31 -7.96 -3.35
CA PHE A 25 -9.27 -9.33 -2.84
C PHE A 25 -8.13 -10.12 -3.46
N PHE A 26 -7.37 -10.82 -2.62
CA PHE A 26 -6.24 -11.66 -2.97
C PHE A 26 -6.56 -13.09 -2.51
N PRO A 27 -7.22 -13.91 -3.36
CA PRO A 27 -7.39 -15.33 -3.10
C PRO A 27 -6.07 -16.07 -3.27
N ASN A 28 -5.82 -17.09 -2.45
CA ASN A 28 -4.66 -17.97 -2.51
C ASN A 28 -4.45 -18.55 -3.92
N GLU A 29 -5.53 -19.02 -4.55
CA GLU A 29 -5.53 -19.59 -5.90
C GLU A 29 -5.32 -18.56 -7.02
N GLY A 30 -5.33 -17.26 -6.70
CA GLY A 30 -5.26 -16.18 -7.66
C GLY A 30 -6.60 -15.86 -8.33
N SER A 31 -6.59 -14.81 -9.15
CA SER A 31 -7.74 -14.33 -9.91
C SER A 31 -7.29 -13.67 -11.22
N ASN A 32 -8.25 -13.21 -12.04
CA ASN A 32 -7.93 -12.41 -13.23
C ASN A 32 -7.25 -11.07 -12.91
N LEU A 33 -7.36 -10.60 -11.66
CA LEU A 33 -6.83 -9.30 -11.22
C LEU A 33 -5.58 -9.44 -10.33
N THR A 34 -5.46 -10.53 -9.58
CA THR A 34 -4.41 -10.73 -8.57
C THR A 34 -3.73 -12.08 -8.77
N PRO A 35 -2.40 -12.15 -8.74
CA PRO A 35 -1.69 -13.42 -8.91
C PRO A 35 -1.97 -14.38 -7.74
N ALA A 36 -1.80 -15.68 -7.99
CA ALA A 36 -1.81 -16.71 -6.96
C ALA A 36 -0.63 -16.53 -5.99
N HIS A 37 -0.80 -16.95 -4.74
CA HIS A 37 0.21 -16.81 -3.69
C HIS A 37 0.08 -17.90 -2.62
N HIS A 38 1.13 -18.11 -1.82
CA HIS A 38 1.15 -19.17 -0.79
C HIS A 38 0.46 -18.80 0.52
N TYR A 39 0.11 -17.52 0.74
CA TYR A 39 -0.62 -17.08 1.92
C TYR A 39 -2.11 -17.40 1.82
N GLY A 40 -2.82 -17.50 2.95
CA GLY A 40 -4.28 -17.64 2.96
C GLY A 40 -4.98 -16.43 2.31
N ASP A 41 -6.25 -16.59 1.97
CA ASP A 41 -7.06 -15.53 1.35
C ASP A 41 -7.08 -14.26 2.20
N PHE A 42 -6.85 -13.10 1.57
CA PHE A 42 -6.91 -11.82 2.28
C PHE A 42 -7.49 -10.69 1.43
N ARG A 43 -7.91 -9.60 2.09
CA ARG A 43 -8.27 -8.35 1.45
C ARG A 43 -7.27 -7.27 1.79
N PHE A 44 -6.69 -6.65 0.77
CA PHE A 44 -5.84 -5.47 0.92
C PHE A 44 -6.69 -4.21 0.81
N LYS A 45 -6.63 -3.33 1.80
CA LYS A 45 -7.32 -2.03 1.80
C LYS A 45 -6.32 -0.90 1.68
N THR A 46 -6.53 0.00 0.73
CA THR A 46 -5.77 1.24 0.58
C THR A 46 -6.66 2.42 0.94
N TYR A 47 -6.26 3.17 1.95
CA TYR A 47 -6.97 4.36 2.42
C TYR A 47 -6.39 5.61 1.77
N ALA A 48 -7.26 6.53 1.35
CA ALA A 48 -6.91 7.82 0.74
C ALA A 48 -5.77 7.74 -0.30
N PRO A 49 -5.86 6.88 -1.33
CA PRO A 49 -4.75 6.57 -2.22
C PRO A 49 -4.16 7.80 -2.92
N VAL A 50 -5.02 8.74 -3.35
CA VAL A 50 -4.61 9.98 -4.00
C VAL A 50 -3.89 10.91 -3.03
N ALA A 51 -4.39 11.04 -1.79
CA ALA A 51 -3.74 11.84 -0.76
C ALA A 51 -2.35 11.29 -0.37
N PHE A 52 -2.21 9.97 -0.22
CA PHE A 52 -0.90 9.35 0.06
C PHE A 52 0.05 9.38 -1.14
N ARG A 53 -0.43 9.51 -2.39
CA ARG A 53 0.44 9.86 -3.52
C ARG A 53 1.01 11.26 -3.35
N TYR A 54 0.15 12.24 -3.12
CA TYR A 54 0.57 13.63 -2.90
C TYR A 54 1.53 13.77 -1.71
N PHE A 55 1.28 13.09 -0.59
CA PHE A 55 2.21 13.14 0.55
C PHE A 55 3.58 12.53 0.22
N ARG A 56 3.63 11.42 -0.53
CA ARG A 56 4.91 10.84 -0.97
C ARG A 56 5.69 11.82 -1.85
N GLU A 57 5.01 12.49 -2.78
CA GLU A 57 5.62 13.52 -3.62
C GLU A 57 6.15 14.71 -2.80
N LEU A 58 5.37 15.20 -1.82
CA LEU A 58 5.82 16.25 -0.90
C LEU A 58 7.08 15.86 -0.11
N PHE A 59 7.22 14.58 0.25
CA PHE A 59 8.41 14.06 0.93
C PHE A 59 9.54 13.65 -0.03
N GLY A 60 9.38 13.87 -1.35
CA GLY A 60 10.38 13.51 -2.34
C GLY A 60 10.55 11.99 -2.53
N ILE A 61 9.55 11.19 -2.16
CA ILE A 61 9.59 9.73 -2.24
C ILE A 61 9.05 9.30 -3.61
N ARG A 62 9.94 8.84 -4.49
CA ARG A 62 9.55 8.33 -5.81
C ARG A 62 8.75 7.03 -5.68
N PRO A 63 7.73 6.79 -6.54
CA PRO A 63 6.91 5.59 -6.48
C PRO A 63 7.72 4.29 -6.62
N ASP A 64 8.70 4.27 -7.51
CA ASP A 64 9.54 3.09 -7.77
C ASP A 64 10.40 2.75 -6.56
N ASP A 65 11.04 3.77 -5.96
CA ASP A 65 11.87 3.62 -4.77
C ASP A 65 11.02 3.12 -3.59
N TYR A 66 9.81 3.68 -3.39
CA TYR A 66 8.87 3.24 -2.35
C TYR A 66 8.48 1.76 -2.51
N MET A 67 8.14 1.35 -3.74
CA MET A 67 7.75 -0.04 -4.01
C MET A 67 8.93 -1.00 -3.85
N TYR A 68 10.12 -0.61 -4.32
CA TYR A 68 11.32 -1.42 -4.18
C TYR A 68 11.69 -1.60 -2.71
N SER A 69 11.72 -0.52 -1.93
CA SER A 69 12.08 -0.57 -0.50
C SER A 69 11.10 -1.37 0.36
N LEU A 70 9.82 -1.47 -0.01
CA LEU A 70 8.80 -2.13 0.81
C LEU A 70 8.39 -3.52 0.32
N CYS A 71 8.52 -3.82 -0.97
CA CYS A 71 7.94 -5.04 -1.55
C CYS A 71 8.98 -5.97 -2.19
N ASN A 72 10.23 -5.53 -2.37
CA ASN A 72 11.25 -6.35 -3.04
C ASN A 72 11.95 -7.33 -2.09
N GLU A 73 12.06 -6.99 -0.80
CA GLU A 73 12.70 -7.82 0.22
C GLU A 73 11.76 -8.03 1.42
N SER A 74 12.00 -9.08 2.20
CA SER A 74 11.24 -9.35 3.41
C SER A 74 11.45 -8.26 4.45
N LEU A 75 10.35 -7.78 5.05
CA LEU A 75 10.41 -6.81 6.15
C LEU A 75 11.03 -7.42 7.41
N ILE A 76 11.71 -6.60 8.22
CA ILE A 76 12.43 -7.03 9.43
C ILE A 76 11.67 -6.56 10.66
N GLU A 77 11.06 -7.49 11.40
CA GLU A 77 10.35 -7.14 12.63
C GLU A 77 11.29 -6.52 13.68
N LEU A 78 10.89 -5.37 14.20
CA LEU A 78 11.61 -4.64 15.25
C LEU A 78 10.97 -4.91 16.61
N SER A 79 11.78 -5.36 17.57
CA SER A 79 11.33 -5.51 18.95
C SER A 79 11.04 -4.13 19.56
N SER A 80 9.79 -3.87 19.93
CA SER A 80 9.46 -2.68 20.71
C SER A 80 9.28 -3.06 22.19
N SER A 81 10.02 -2.38 23.08
CA SER A 81 9.90 -2.55 24.54
C SER A 81 8.62 -1.90 25.10
N GLY A 82 7.74 -1.40 24.24
CA GLY A 82 6.56 -0.63 24.60
C GLY A 82 5.38 -1.51 24.99
N ALA A 83 4.65 -1.12 26.03
CA ALA A 83 3.48 -1.85 26.52
C ALA A 83 2.23 -1.77 25.60
N SER A 84 2.34 -1.17 24.42
CA SER A 84 1.20 -0.95 23.51
C SER A 84 0.80 -2.20 22.71
N GLY A 85 1.62 -3.25 22.70
CA GLY A 85 1.40 -4.43 21.85
C GLY A 85 1.54 -4.12 20.35
N SER A 86 2.15 -2.99 20.01
CA SER A 86 2.36 -2.56 18.63
C SER A 86 3.51 -3.35 17.99
N LEU A 87 3.24 -3.90 16.81
CA LEU A 87 4.24 -4.53 15.95
C LEU A 87 4.86 -3.48 15.03
N PHE A 88 6.18 -3.53 14.91
CA PHE A 88 6.96 -2.68 14.02
C PHE A 88 7.80 -3.57 13.10
N TYR A 89 8.00 -3.11 11.88
CA TYR A 89 8.74 -3.79 10.82
C TYR A 89 9.72 -2.81 10.16
#